data_AF-A0A822FUR2-F1
#
_entry.id   AF-A0A822FUR2-F1
#
_cell.length_a   1.000
_cell.length_b   1.000
_cell.length_c   1.000
_cell.angle_alpha   90.00
_cell.angle_beta   90.00
_cell.angle_gamma   90.00
#
_symmetry.space_group_name_H-M   'P 1'
#
loop_
_entity.id
_entity.type
_entity.pdbx_description
1 polymer ?
#
loop_
_entity_poly.entity_id
_entity_poly.type
_entity_poly.pdbx_seq_one_letter_code
_entity_poly.pdbx_strand_id
1 'polypeptide(L)' 'FEGAQERAQNLAHDLKNLVNTYDKNVYFVDAAPHVQFSPVDGLHLDKKAHEQFALLMNDTIRKIFNLSS' A
#
# COMPACT_ATOMS: atom_id res chain seq x y z
N PHE A 1 11.77 4.80 -17.97
CA PHE A 1 10.34 4.66 -18.26
C PHE A 1 9.71 6.04 -18.27
N GLU A 2 9.19 6.49 -19.40
CA GLU A 2 8.57 7.80 -19.52
C GLU A 2 7.28 7.87 -18.66
N GLY A 3 7.13 8.93 -17.86
CA GLY A 3 5.94 9.15 -17.01
C GLY A 3 5.79 8.21 -15.81
N ALA A 4 6.75 7.31 -15.54
CA ALA A 4 6.60 6.32 -14.46
C ALA A 4 6.48 6.95 -13.06
N GLN A 5 7.19 8.04 -12.80
CA GLN A 5 7.15 8.73 -11.52
C GLN A 5 5.80 9.41 -11.26
N GLU A 6 5.27 10.11 -12.26
CA GLU A 6 3.93 10.73 -12.18
C GLU A 6 2.84 9.68 -11.99
N ARG A 7 2.92 8.57 -12.74
CA ARG A 7 1.98 7.44 -12.58
C ARG A 7 2.08 6.83 -11.19
N ALA A 8 3.29 6.66 -10.65
CA ALA A 8 3.46 6.14 -9.30
C ALA A 8 2.85 7.06 -8.23
N GLN A 9 2.92 8.37 -8.40
CA GLN A 9 2.33 9.35 -7.48
C GLN A 9 0.80 9.34 -7.50
N ASN A 10 0.19 9.13 -8.67
CA ASN A 10 -1.27 9.10 -8.82
C ASN A 10 -1.89 7.73 -8.55
N LEU A 11 -1.10 6.65 -8.56
CA LEU A 11 -1.61 5.28 -8.48
C LEU A 11 -2.46 5.03 -7.24
N ALA A 12 -2.08 5.57 -6.08
CA ALA A 12 -2.86 5.39 -4.85
C ALA A 12 -4.24 6.07 -4.95
N HIS A 13 -4.31 7.26 -5.56
CA HIS A 13 -5.56 7.97 -5.81
C HIS A 13 -6.46 7.18 -6.77
N ASP A 14 -5.90 6.72 -7.89
CA ASP A 14 -6.65 6.00 -8.94
C ASP A 14 -7.20 4.67 -8.41
N LEU A 15 -6.39 3.90 -7.68
CA LEU A 15 -6.82 2.65 -7.07
C LEU A 15 -7.87 2.88 -5.98
N LYS A 16 -7.75 3.95 -5.18
CA LYS A 16 -8.77 4.29 -4.19
C LYS A 16 -10.10 4.64 -4.85
N ASN A 17 -10.09 5.42 -5.93
CA ASN A 17 -11.28 5.74 -6.70
C ASN A 17 -11.94 4.49 -7.27
N LEU A 18 -11.14 3.58 -7.84
CA LEU A 18 -11.62 2.30 -8.34
C LEU A 18 -12.25 1.43 -7.22
N VAL A 19 -11.59 1.31 -6.06
CA VAL A 19 -12.15 0.52 -4.95
C VAL A 19 -13.49 1.09 -4.47
N ASN A 20 -13.66 2.42 -4.51
CA ASN A 20 -14.93 3.06 -4.16
C ASN A 20 -16.07 2.76 -5.16
N THR A 21 -15.81 2.19 -6.34
CA THR A 21 -16.86 1.76 -7.28
C THR A 21 -17.40 0.36 -7.00
N TYR A 22 -16.80 -0.39 -6.09
CA TYR A 22 -17.30 -1.72 -5.70
C TYR A 22 -18.32 -1.59 -4.58
N ASP A 23 -19.46 -2.27 -4.72
CA ASP A 23 -20.57 -2.17 -3.77
C ASP A 23 -20.19 -2.61 -2.35
N LYS A 24 -19.40 -3.69 -2.21
CA LYS A 24 -18.96 -4.24 -0.92
C LYS A 24 -17.66 -5.03 -1.04
N ASN A 25 -16.99 -5.21 0.10
CA ASN A 25 -15.94 -6.20 0.34
C ASN A 25 -14.66 -6.08 -0.51
N VAL A 26 -14.37 -4.89 -1.03
CA VAL A 26 -13.06 -4.57 -1.61
C VAL A 26 -12.41 -3.50 -0.75
N TYR A 27 -11.17 -3.76 -0.34
CA TYR A 27 -10.42 -2.89 0.56
C TYR A 27 -9.19 -2.36 -0.14
N PHE A 28 -8.78 -1.15 0.23
CA PHE A 28 -7.62 -0.47 -0.31
C PHE A 28 -6.69 -0.06 0.83
N VAL A 29 -5.39 -0.26 0.62
CA VAL A 29 -4.32 0.20 1.52
C VAL A 29 -3.28 0.91 0.67
N ASP A 30 -2.99 2.17 1.01
CA ASP A 30 -1.81 2.86 0.49
C ASP A 30 -0.63 2.60 1.42
N ALA A 31 0.39 1.93 0.89
CA ALA A 31 1.60 1.61 1.65
C ALA A 31 2.62 2.76 1.65
N ALA A 32 2.54 3.71 0.72
CA ALA A 32 3.56 4.75 0.52
C ALA A 32 3.80 5.65 1.76
N PRO A 33 2.78 6.01 2.56
CA PRO A 33 3.00 6.79 3.79
C PRO A 33 3.74 6.02 4.90
N HIS A 34 3.80 4.70 4.80
CA HIS A 34 4.28 3.81 5.87
C HIS A 34 5.56 3.07 5.52
N VAL A 35 5.84 2.90 4.22
CA VAL A 35 6.92 2.07 3.70
C VAL A 35 7.67 2.85 2.63
N GLN A 36 8.99 2.97 2.80
CA GLN A 36 9.86 3.65 1.86
C GLN A 36 10.70 2.64 1.09
N PHE A 37 10.97 2.96 -0.18
CA PHE A 37 11.90 2.19 -0.99
C PHE A 37 13.32 2.28 -0.43
N SER A 38 14.07 1.20 -0.63
CA SER A 38 15.49 1.14 -0.33
C SER A 38 16.24 2.23 -1.08
N PRO A 39 17.18 2.95 -0.43
CA PRO A 39 18.02 3.92 -1.12
C PRO A 39 19.03 3.27 -2.09
N VAL A 40 19.16 1.93 -2.08
CA VAL A 40 20.10 1.21 -2.95
C VAL A 40 19.75 1.39 -4.42
N ASP A 41 18.47 1.25 -4.77
CA ASP A 41 17.98 1.41 -6.15
C ASP A 41 16.72 2.29 -6.26
N GLY A 42 16.15 2.73 -5.14
CA GLY A 42 14.96 3.57 -5.10
C GLY A 42 13.69 2.87 -5.61
N LEU A 43 13.72 1.54 -5.78
CA LEU A 43 12.64 0.76 -6.39
C LEU A 43 12.21 -0.44 -5.55
N HIS A 44 13.15 -1.16 -4.94
CA HIS A 44 12.85 -2.33 -4.11
C HIS A 44 12.75 -1.97 -2.63
N LEU A 45 12.14 -2.85 -1.85
CA LEU A 45 12.08 -2.72 -0.40
C LEU A 45 13.28 -3.41 0.23
N ASP A 46 13.84 -2.81 1.28
CA ASP A 46 14.82 -3.50 2.14
C ASP A 46 14.11 -4.33 3.23
N LYS A 47 14.91 -5.00 4.08
CA LYS A 47 14.39 -5.82 5.17
C LYS A 47 13.47 -5.04 6.12
N LYS A 48 13.85 -3.82 6.49
CA LYS A 48 13.09 -2.99 7.45
C LYS A 48 11.78 -2.53 6.83
N ALA A 49 11.81 -2.12 5.56
CA ALA A 49 10.63 -1.74 4.80
C ALA A 49 9.65 -2.93 4.65
N HIS A 50 10.17 -4.14 4.42
CA HIS A 50 9.36 -5.36 4.41
C HIS A 50 8.70 -5.65 5.77
N GLU A 51 9.42 -5.49 6.88
CA GLU A 51 8.87 -5.66 8.23
C GLU A 51 7.75 -4.65 8.50
N GLN A 52 7.94 -3.38 8.14
CA GLN A 52 6.92 -2.34 8.28
C GLN A 52 5.69 -2.63 7.43
N PHE A 53 5.89 -3.08 6.18
CA PHE A 53 4.80 -3.48 5.30
C PHE A 53 4.00 -4.66 5.89
N ALA A 54 4.68 -5.65 6.47
CA ALA A 54 4.03 -6.80 7.10
C ALA A 54 3.15 -6.39 8.29
N LEU A 55 3.63 -5.48 9.14
CA LEU A 55 2.85 -4.94 10.27
C LEU A 55 1.60 -4.19 9.77
N LEU A 56 1.74 -3.31 8.79
CA LEU A 56 0.63 -2.57 8.18
C LEU A 56 -0.44 -3.52 7.62
N MET A 57 -0.03 -4.55 6.90
CA MET A 57 -0.94 -5.52 6.30
C MET A 57 -1.67 -6.33 7.38
N ASN A 58 -0.96 -6.79 8.40
CA ASN A 58 -1.56 -7.53 9.52
C ASN A 58 -2.63 -6.68 10.23
N ASP A 59 -2.31 -5.43 10.57
CA ASP A 59 -3.25 -4.51 11.20
C ASP A 59 -4.49 -4.25 10.33
N THR A 60 -4.29 -4.10 9.01
CA THR A 60 -5.40 -3.90 8.07
C THR A 60 -6.30 -5.14 8.01
N ILE A 61 -5.71 -6.33 7.86
CA ILE A 61 -6.46 -7.60 7.81
C ILE A 61 -7.26 -7.80 9.09
N ARG A 62 -6.66 -7.56 10.26
CA ARG A 62 -7.36 -7.63 11.55
C ARG A 62 -8.56 -6.69 11.61
N LYS A 63 -8.43 -5.45 11.14
CA LYS A 63 -9.54 -4.48 11.06
C LYS A 63 -10.66 -4.95 10.13
N ILE A 64 -10.31 -5.51 8.98
CA ILE A 64 -11.29 -6.05 8.01
C ILE A 64 -12.12 -7.17 8.62
N PHE A 65 -11.46 -8.09 9.36
CA PHE A 65 -12.10 -9.28 9.91
C PHE A 65 -12.55 -9.14 11.37
N ASN A 66 -12.46 -7.93 11.96
CA ASN A 66 -12.76 -7.67 13.38
C ASN A 66 -12.05 -8.64 14.35
N LEU A 67 -10.80 -9.00 14.06
CA LEU A 67 -10.02 -9.92 14.90
C LEU A 67 -9.39 -9.16 16.07
N SER A 68 -9.81 -9.48 17.31
CA SER A 68 -9.25 -8.91 18.55
C SER A 68 -7.82 -9.42 18.84
N SER A 69 -7.04 -8.62 19.57
CA SER A 69 -5.60 -8.81 19.85
C SER A 69 -5.27 -10.15 20.49
#